data_AF-A0A7K2XI82-F1
#
_entry.id   AF-A0A7K2XI82-F1
#
_cell.length_a   1.000
_cell.length_b   1.000
_cell.length_c   1.000
_cell.angle_alpha   90.00
_cell.angle_beta   90.00
_cell.angle_gamma   90.00
#
_symmetry.space_group_name_H-M   'P 1'
#
loop_
_entity.id
_entity.type
_entity.pdbx_description
1 polymer ?
#
loop_
_entity_poly.entity_id
_entity_poly.type
_entity_poly.pdbx_seq_one_letter_code
_entity_poly.pdbx_strand_id
1 'polypeptide(L)'
;AAAAAVTGTSAPAQAAPERYDDRELRRIVDRMSLEEKVGQLFVMRVYGHSATAPDQADVDANLAEIGVRTAAELVARYHVGGIIYFSWAHNTRDPRQIADLSNGIQRAALARPNPVPVLISTDQEHGIVCRVGEPATLLPGAMALGAGRS
;
A
#
# COMPACT_ATOMS: atom_id res chain seq x y z
N ALA A 1 23.68 -54.31 8.16
CA ALA A 1 23.06 -53.35 9.08
C ALA A 1 22.31 -52.32 8.24
N ALA A 2 20.99 -52.22 8.42
CA ALA A 2 20.12 -51.31 7.68
C ALA A 2 19.97 -49.99 8.45
N ALA A 3 19.98 -48.85 7.76
CA ALA A 3 19.59 -47.56 8.31
C ALA A 3 18.39 -47.04 7.52
N ALA A 4 17.23 -47.01 8.16
CA ALA A 4 16.00 -46.43 7.62
C ALA A 4 16.02 -44.91 7.82
N ALA A 5 15.86 -44.15 6.74
CA ALA A 5 15.66 -42.71 6.80
C ALA A 5 14.18 -42.43 7.09
N VAL A 6 13.89 -41.79 8.21
CA VAL A 6 12.55 -41.31 8.55
C VAL A 6 12.33 -39.98 7.84
N THR A 7 11.54 -39.97 6.78
CA THR A 7 11.06 -38.75 6.13
C THR A 7 9.85 -38.22 6.91
N GLY A 8 10.10 -37.31 7.85
CA GLY A 8 9.05 -36.56 8.50
C GLY A 8 8.42 -35.57 7.51
N THR A 9 7.21 -35.84 7.06
CA THR A 9 6.38 -34.86 6.34
C THR A 9 5.82 -33.86 7.36
N SER A 10 6.48 -32.73 7.53
CA SER A 10 5.87 -31.59 8.22
C SER A 10 4.82 -30.98 7.29
N ALA A 11 3.55 -31.28 7.52
CA ALA A 11 2.46 -30.54 6.90
C ALA A 11 2.56 -29.06 7.35
N PRO A 12 2.37 -28.08 6.45
CA PRO A 12 2.35 -26.68 6.85
C PRO A 12 1.20 -26.48 7.84
N ALA A 13 1.48 -25.85 8.98
CA ALA A 13 0.45 -25.45 9.92
C ALA A 13 -0.50 -24.49 9.20
N GLN A 14 -1.71 -24.96 8.87
CA GLN A 14 -2.80 -24.08 8.47
C GLN A 14 -3.11 -23.20 9.67
N ALA A 15 -2.70 -21.93 9.59
CA ALA A 15 -3.18 -20.91 10.52
C ALA A 15 -4.72 -20.94 10.47
N ALA A 16 -5.35 -21.22 11.60
CA ALA A 16 -6.78 -21.09 11.74
C ALA A 16 -7.17 -19.65 11.33
N PRO A 17 -8.32 -19.44 10.66
CA PRO A 17 -8.75 -18.09 10.33
C PRO A 17 -8.92 -17.33 11.64
N GLU A 18 -8.08 -16.32 11.86
CA GLU A 18 -8.31 -15.32 12.89
C GLU A 18 -9.73 -14.78 12.65
N ARG A 19 -10.66 -15.07 13.57
CA ARG A 19 -11.95 -14.39 13.57
C ARG A 19 -11.64 -12.95 13.93
N TYR A 20 -11.73 -12.06 12.95
CA TYR A 20 -11.67 -10.61 13.19
C TYR A 20 -12.64 -10.24 14.32
N ASP A 21 -12.18 -9.46 15.30
CA ASP A 21 -13.06 -8.96 16.34
C ASP A 21 -13.94 -7.85 15.76
N ASP A 22 -15.12 -8.24 15.27
CA ASP A 22 -16.17 -7.31 14.83
C ASP A 22 -16.45 -6.20 15.84
N ARG A 23 -16.25 -6.45 17.16
CA ARG A 23 -16.45 -5.42 18.18
C ARG A 23 -15.35 -4.37 18.16
N GLU A 24 -14.11 -4.75 17.87
CA GLU A 24 -13.00 -3.81 17.72
C GLU A 24 -13.19 -2.94 16.47
N LEU A 25 -13.54 -3.55 15.34
CA LEU A 25 -13.83 -2.83 14.10
C LEU A 25 -14.98 -1.83 14.29
N ARG A 26 -16.07 -2.26 14.93
CA ARG A 26 -17.20 -1.37 15.27
C ARG A 26 -16.74 -0.22 16.17
N ARG A 27 -15.94 -0.49 17.20
CA ARG A 27 -15.37 0.58 18.07
C ARG A 27 -14.50 1.58 17.30
N ILE A 28 -13.77 1.16 16.29
CA ILE A 28 -12.98 2.07 15.43
C ILE A 28 -13.93 2.93 14.60
N VAL A 29 -14.86 2.31 13.88
CA VAL A 29 -15.79 3.02 13.00
C VAL A 29 -16.73 3.94 13.78
N ASP A 30 -17.19 3.55 14.96
CA ASP A 30 -18.11 4.35 15.79
C ASP A 30 -17.47 5.65 16.30
N ARG A 31 -16.13 5.70 16.42
CA ARG A 31 -15.38 6.90 16.83
C ARG A 31 -15.13 7.89 15.69
N MET A 32 -15.33 7.47 14.44
CA MET A 32 -15.09 8.32 13.27
C MET A 32 -16.20 9.35 13.07
N SER A 33 -15.82 10.56 12.65
CA SER A 33 -16.76 11.50 12.07
C SER A 33 -17.34 10.97 10.74
N LEU A 34 -18.39 11.61 10.23
CA LEU A 34 -18.93 11.23 8.91
C LEU A 34 -17.89 11.41 7.81
N GLU A 35 -17.14 12.51 7.85
CA GLU A 35 -16.07 12.82 6.91
C GLU A 35 -14.95 11.76 6.97
N GLU A 36 -14.57 11.33 8.18
CA GLU A 36 -13.60 10.24 8.35
C GLU A 36 -14.13 8.93 7.75
N LYS A 37 -15.39 8.55 8.02
CA LYS A 37 -16.01 7.35 7.42
C LYS A 37 -16.06 7.40 5.91
N VAL A 38 -16.43 8.56 5.35
CA VAL A 38 -16.48 8.77 3.90
C VAL A 38 -15.07 8.68 3.32
N GLY A 39 -14.08 9.34 3.95
CA GLY A 39 -12.68 9.28 3.53
C GLY A 39 -12.14 7.86 3.44
N GLN A 40 -12.51 6.97 4.38
CA GLN A 40 -12.11 5.56 4.36
C GLN A 40 -12.58 4.78 3.12
N LEU A 41 -13.59 5.27 2.39
CA LEU A 41 -14.08 4.66 1.14
C LEU A 41 -13.26 5.06 -0.10
N PHE A 42 -12.37 6.05 0.02
CA PHE A 42 -11.59 6.55 -1.10
C PHE A 42 -10.16 6.04 -1.08
N VAL A 43 -9.73 5.51 -2.23
CA VAL A 43 -8.33 5.23 -2.55
C VAL A 43 -7.90 6.23 -3.62
N MET A 44 -6.87 7.02 -3.33
CA MET A 44 -6.46 8.14 -4.16
C MET A 44 -5.02 8.05 -4.64
N ARG A 45 -4.71 8.69 -5.76
CA ARG A 45 -3.33 8.94 -6.18
C ARG A 45 -2.88 10.31 -5.67
N VAL A 46 -1.59 10.44 -5.36
CA VAL A 46 -0.90 11.71 -5.10
C VAL A 46 0.44 11.72 -5.84
N TYR A 47 0.79 12.83 -6.48
CA TYR A 47 2.10 12.99 -7.11
C TYR A 47 3.18 13.18 -6.05
N GLY A 48 4.35 12.60 -6.31
CA GLY A 48 5.57 12.88 -5.56
C GLY A 48 6.22 11.67 -4.90
N HIS A 49 7.52 11.82 -4.67
CA HIS A 49 8.39 10.79 -4.10
C HIS A 49 8.50 10.86 -2.57
N SER A 50 7.91 11.87 -1.94
CA SER A 50 7.97 12.11 -0.50
C SER A 50 6.62 12.51 0.04
N ALA A 51 6.29 12.00 1.23
CA ALA A 51 5.01 12.29 1.88
C ALA A 51 4.85 13.75 2.30
N THR A 52 5.95 14.47 2.49
CA THR A 52 5.97 15.83 3.05
C THR A 52 6.81 16.83 2.25
N ALA A 53 7.68 16.36 1.37
CA ALA A 53 8.57 17.22 0.58
C ALA A 53 8.75 16.68 -0.85
N PRO A 54 7.68 16.57 -1.65
CA PRO A 54 7.78 16.22 -3.06
C PRO A 54 8.38 17.38 -3.87
N ASP A 55 8.71 17.14 -5.14
CA ASP A 55 9.27 18.15 -6.03
C ASP A 55 8.21 19.23 -6.35
N GLN A 56 8.61 20.46 -6.68
CA GLN A 56 7.67 21.57 -6.89
C GLN A 56 6.64 21.27 -7.99
N ALA A 57 7.04 20.60 -9.07
CA ALA A 57 6.12 20.22 -10.13
C ALA A 57 5.01 19.25 -9.65
N ASP A 58 5.34 18.34 -8.72
CA ASP A 58 4.37 17.44 -8.11
C ASP A 58 3.42 18.20 -7.17
N VAL A 59 3.94 19.19 -6.42
CA VAL A 59 3.13 20.10 -5.60
C VAL A 59 2.12 20.84 -6.47
N ASP A 60 2.57 21.42 -7.58
CA ASP A 60 1.71 22.20 -8.48
C ASP A 60 0.61 21.32 -9.10
N ALA A 61 0.97 20.10 -9.53
CA ALA A 61 0.02 19.13 -10.07
C ALA A 61 -1.00 18.67 -9.00
N ASN A 62 -0.54 18.40 -7.77
CA ASN A 62 -1.43 18.05 -6.66
C ASN A 62 -2.38 19.21 -6.32
N LEU A 63 -1.88 20.46 -6.26
CA LEU A 63 -2.73 21.62 -5.98
C LEU A 63 -3.81 21.81 -7.05
N ALA A 64 -3.46 21.63 -8.33
CA ALA A 64 -4.38 21.77 -9.44
C ALA A 64 -5.46 20.68 -9.47
N GLU A 65 -5.10 19.42 -9.18
CA GLU A 65 -6.02 18.28 -9.32
C GLU A 65 -6.78 17.94 -8.02
N ILE A 66 -6.12 18.04 -6.86
CA ILE A 66 -6.64 17.54 -5.58
C ILE A 66 -6.66 18.60 -4.46
N GLY A 67 -6.13 19.81 -4.70
CA GLY A 67 -6.26 20.94 -3.77
C GLY A 67 -5.40 20.87 -2.50
N VAL A 68 -4.39 19.98 -2.47
CA VAL A 68 -3.40 19.83 -1.39
C VAL A 68 -2.01 19.64 -2.00
N ARG A 69 -0.95 19.85 -1.25
CA ARG A 69 0.43 19.83 -1.80
C ARG A 69 1.08 18.45 -1.71
N THR A 70 0.76 17.68 -0.68
CA THR A 70 1.52 16.49 -0.29
C THR A 70 0.60 15.33 0.10
N ALA A 71 1.15 14.12 0.12
CA ALA A 71 0.43 12.94 0.59
C ALA A 71 0.00 13.08 2.06
N ALA A 72 0.84 13.67 2.91
CA ALA A 72 0.50 13.92 4.31
C ALA A 72 -0.68 14.91 4.44
N GLU A 73 -0.72 15.96 3.61
CA GLU A 73 -1.85 16.88 3.57
C GLU A 73 -3.12 16.21 3.03
N LEU A 74 -3.02 15.35 2.02
CA LEU A 74 -4.14 14.57 1.50
C LEU A 74 -4.80 13.73 2.60
N VAL A 75 -4.00 12.97 3.36
CA VAL A 75 -4.49 12.16 4.49
C VAL A 75 -5.07 13.04 5.59
N ALA A 76 -4.39 14.12 5.96
CA ALA A 76 -4.83 15.01 7.02
C ALA A 76 -6.12 15.77 6.68
N ARG A 77 -6.31 16.14 5.41
CA ARG A 77 -7.48 16.93 4.99
C ARG A 77 -8.68 16.06 4.63
N TYR A 78 -8.46 14.92 3.98
CA TYR A 78 -9.55 14.13 3.37
C TYR A 78 -9.75 12.76 4.00
N HIS A 79 -8.90 12.35 4.95
CA HIS A 79 -9.04 11.08 5.70
C HIS A 79 -9.11 9.84 4.79
N VAL A 80 -8.43 9.89 3.64
CA VAL A 80 -8.45 8.82 2.63
C VAL A 80 -8.09 7.48 3.25
N GLY A 81 -8.84 6.45 2.90
CA GLY A 81 -8.60 5.07 3.35
C GLY A 81 -7.41 4.43 2.67
N GLY A 82 -7.08 4.86 1.45
CA GLY A 82 -5.95 4.33 0.71
C GLY A 82 -5.24 5.32 -0.21
N ILE A 83 -3.99 5.00 -0.53
CA ILE A 83 -3.21 5.65 -1.57
C ILE A 83 -2.68 4.60 -2.54
N ILE A 84 -2.88 4.82 -3.84
CA ILE A 84 -2.36 3.98 -4.92
C ILE A 84 -1.13 4.65 -5.57
N TYR A 85 -0.06 3.89 -5.71
CA TYR A 85 1.20 4.34 -6.30
C TYR A 85 1.29 4.03 -7.79
N PHE A 86 1.84 4.99 -8.53
CA PHE A 86 2.21 4.84 -9.93
C PHE A 86 3.60 5.39 -10.21
N SER A 87 4.29 4.79 -11.19
CA SER A 87 5.60 5.26 -11.65
C SER A 87 5.53 6.63 -12.31
N TRP A 88 4.49 6.89 -13.11
CA TRP A 88 4.23 8.19 -13.74
C TRP A 88 3.83 9.29 -12.74
N ALA A 89 3.43 8.90 -11.53
CA ALA A 89 3.16 9.82 -10.43
C ALA A 89 4.38 10.02 -9.50
N HIS A 90 5.53 9.48 -9.91
CA HIS A 90 6.81 9.57 -9.20
C HIS A 90 6.85 8.90 -7.83
N ASN A 91 5.96 7.92 -7.58
CA ASN A 91 5.89 7.26 -6.27
C ASN A 91 6.88 6.08 -6.12
N THR A 92 7.33 5.48 -7.23
CA THR A 92 8.06 4.20 -7.25
C THR A 92 9.43 4.31 -7.91
N ARG A 93 10.32 5.18 -7.38
CA ARG A 93 11.64 5.44 -7.97
C ARG A 93 12.66 4.36 -7.59
N ASP A 94 12.78 4.06 -6.30
CA ASP A 94 13.69 3.04 -5.77
C ASP A 94 13.18 2.48 -4.42
N PRO A 95 13.68 1.32 -3.96
CA PRO A 95 13.15 0.68 -2.75
C PRO A 95 13.24 1.52 -1.48
N ARG A 96 14.29 2.33 -1.30
CA ARG A 96 14.45 3.16 -0.10
C ARG A 96 13.47 4.33 -0.15
N GLN A 97 13.38 5.00 -1.29
CA GLN A 97 12.42 6.07 -1.50
C GLN A 97 10.97 5.60 -1.28
N ILE A 98 10.59 4.42 -1.81
CA ILE A 98 9.24 3.85 -1.62
C ILE A 98 8.97 3.58 -0.14
N ALA A 99 9.94 3.04 0.58
CA ALA A 99 9.81 2.79 2.01
C ALA A 99 9.64 4.10 2.79
N ASP A 100 10.43 5.13 2.47
CA ASP A 100 10.35 6.44 3.13
C ASP A 100 9.03 7.16 2.86
N LEU A 101 8.54 7.12 1.61
CA LEU A 101 7.23 7.64 1.23
C LEU A 101 6.13 6.93 2.02
N SER A 102 6.14 5.59 2.02
CA SER A 102 5.13 4.77 2.71
C SER A 102 5.12 5.04 4.21
N ASN A 103 6.30 5.04 4.84
CA ASN A 103 6.44 5.35 6.26
C ASN A 103 6.00 6.78 6.59
N GLY A 104 6.26 7.74 5.70
CA GLY A 104 5.79 9.12 5.84
C GLY A 104 4.27 9.24 5.82
N ILE A 105 3.62 8.54 4.89
CA ILE A 105 2.15 8.49 4.81
C ILE A 105 1.57 7.83 6.07
N GLN A 106 2.14 6.71 6.53
CA GLN A 106 1.67 6.06 7.75
C GLN A 106 1.84 6.95 8.98
N ARG A 107 2.96 7.67 9.12
CA ARG A 107 3.13 8.65 10.21
C ARG A 107 2.05 9.74 10.18
N ALA A 108 1.70 10.26 9.00
CA ALA A 108 0.65 11.25 8.86
C ALA A 108 -0.73 10.70 9.28
N ALA A 109 -1.02 9.45 8.92
CA ALA A 109 -2.27 8.77 9.27
C ALA A 109 -2.38 8.46 10.78
N LEU A 110 -1.28 8.00 11.39
CA LEU A 110 -1.23 7.63 12.80
C LEU A 110 -1.17 8.83 13.76
N ALA A 111 -0.83 10.02 13.27
CA ALA A 111 -0.85 11.26 14.06
C ALA A 111 -2.27 11.82 14.29
N ARG A 112 -3.31 11.16 13.75
CA ARG A 112 -4.71 11.59 13.82
C ARG A 112 -5.36 11.20 15.17
N PRO A 113 -6.42 11.91 15.61
CA PRO A 113 -7.18 11.53 16.81
C PRO A 113 -7.78 10.13 16.74
N ASN A 114 -8.27 9.73 15.56
CA ASN A 114 -8.76 8.40 15.24
C ASN A 114 -7.77 7.72 14.28
N PRO A 115 -6.66 7.15 14.78
CA PRO A 115 -5.60 6.65 13.92
C PRO A 115 -6.04 5.37 13.20
N VAL A 116 -6.03 5.42 11.87
CA VAL A 116 -6.21 4.26 11.00
C VAL A 116 -5.09 4.28 9.95
N PRO A 117 -4.28 3.22 9.83
CA PRO A 117 -3.26 3.12 8.79
C PRO A 117 -3.86 3.25 7.38
N VAL A 118 -3.15 3.92 6.48
CA VAL A 118 -3.59 4.06 5.08
C VAL A 118 -3.24 2.78 4.33
N LEU A 119 -4.19 2.24 3.55
CA LEU A 119 -3.92 1.16 2.61
C LEU A 119 -3.03 1.68 1.46
N ILE A 120 -1.79 1.18 1.39
CA ILE A 120 -0.89 1.47 0.26
C ILE A 120 -1.04 0.37 -0.79
N SER A 121 -1.30 0.75 -2.03
CA SER A 121 -1.53 -0.19 -3.14
C SER A 121 -0.74 0.21 -4.39
N THR A 122 -0.54 -0.72 -5.32
CA THR A 122 0.07 -0.48 -6.63
C THR A 122 -0.19 -1.65 -7.57
N ASP A 123 -0.07 -1.44 -8.88
CA ASP A 123 -0.26 -2.48 -9.90
C ASP A 123 1.05 -3.25 -10.17
N GLN A 124 1.45 -4.11 -9.23
CA GLN A 124 2.63 -4.97 -9.39
C GLN A 124 2.24 -6.36 -9.94
N GLU A 125 1.79 -6.39 -11.20
CA GLU A 125 1.31 -7.62 -11.86
C GLU A 125 2.44 -8.43 -12.52
N HIS A 126 3.59 -7.79 -12.76
CA HIS A 126 4.73 -8.27 -13.56
C HIS A 126 4.47 -8.25 -15.08
N GLY A 127 5.45 -8.70 -15.88
CA GLY A 127 5.43 -8.51 -17.33
C GLY A 127 5.37 -7.03 -17.71
N ILE A 128 4.40 -6.66 -18.54
CA ILE A 128 4.27 -5.28 -19.04
C ILE A 128 3.60 -4.32 -18.02
N VAL A 129 3.00 -4.84 -16.95
CA VAL A 129 2.37 -4.04 -15.89
C VAL A 129 3.16 -4.22 -14.60
N CYS A 130 4.11 -3.32 -14.40
CA CYS A 130 5.03 -3.36 -13.27
C CYS A 130 5.35 -1.92 -12.85
N ARG A 131 5.20 -1.59 -11.56
CA ARG A 131 5.48 -0.23 -11.06
C ARG A 131 6.80 -0.15 -10.30
N VAL A 132 7.15 -1.23 -9.60
CA VAL A 132 8.43 -1.37 -8.90
C VAL A 132 9.41 -2.10 -9.83
N GLY A 133 10.35 -1.33 -10.38
CA GLY A 133 11.39 -1.83 -11.29
C GLY A 133 12.61 -2.40 -10.56
N GLU A 134 13.72 -2.55 -11.30
CA GLU A 134 15.01 -2.96 -10.72
C GLU A 134 15.38 -2.08 -9.51
N PRO A 135 15.95 -2.65 -8.42
CA PRO A 135 16.49 -4.01 -8.31
C PRO A 135 15.48 -5.09 -7.90
N ALA A 136 14.17 -4.81 -7.88
CA ALA A 136 13.17 -5.85 -7.63
C ALA A 136 13.19 -6.91 -8.75
N THR A 137 12.87 -8.14 -8.40
CA THR A 137 12.75 -9.22 -9.40
C THR A 137 11.60 -8.95 -10.34
N LEU A 138 11.89 -8.89 -11.63
CA LEU A 138 10.88 -8.79 -12.69
C LEU A 138 10.52 -10.19 -13.16
N LEU A 139 9.24 -10.54 -13.09
CA LEU A 139 8.72 -11.83 -13.53
C LEU A 139 8.05 -11.73 -14.91
N PRO A 140 7.89 -12.85 -15.62
CA PRO A 140 7.04 -12.89 -16.80
C PRO A 140 5.59 -12.50 -16.48
N GLY A 141 4.90 -11.88 -17.44
CA GLY A 141 3.48 -11.54 -17.29
C GLY A 141 2.56 -12.76 -17.33
N ALA A 142 1.28 -12.57 -16.99
CA ALA A 142 0.30 -13.64 -16.83
C ALA A 142 0.22 -14.62 -18.03
N MET A 143 0.30 -14.13 -19.28
CA MET A 143 0.30 -15.00 -20.47
C MET A 143 1.51 -15.93 -20.50
N ALA A 144 2.70 -15.42 -20.18
CA ALA A 144 3.93 -16.20 -20.18
C ALA A 144 3.94 -17.24 -19.04
N LEU A 145 3.40 -16.87 -17.87
CA LEU A 145 3.18 -17.82 -16.76
C LEU A 145 2.23 -18.95 -17.18
N GLY A 146 1.10 -18.61 -17.83
CA GLY A 146 0.17 -19.61 -18.37
C GLY A 146 0.80 -20.54 -19.42
N ALA A 147 1.69 -20.01 -20.26
CA ALA A 147 2.44 -20.82 -21.22
C ALA A 147 3.47 -21.77 -20.55
N GLY A 148 3.92 -21.44 -19.33
CA GLY A 148 4.82 -22.27 -18.52
C GLY A 148 4.19 -23.55 -17.97
N ARG A 149 2.85 -23.63 -17.89
CA ARG A 149 2.05 -24.83 -17.52
C ARG A 149 2.37 -25.45 -16.14
N SER A 150 2.87 -24.68 -15.18
CA SER A 150 3.16 -25.13 -13.80
C SER A 150 2.61 -24.17 -12.76
#